data_AF-A0AA96QQ13-F1
#
_entry.id   AF-A0AA96QQ13-F1
#
_cell.length_a   1.000
_cell.length_b   1.000
_cell.length_c   1.000
_cell.angle_alpha   90.00
_cell.angle_beta   90.00
_cell.angle_gamma   90.00
#
_symmetry.space_group_name_H-M   'P 1'
#
loop_
_entity.id
_entity.type
_entity.pdbx_description
1 polymer ?
#
loop_
_entity_poly.entity_id
_entity_poly.type
_entity_poly.pdbx_seq_one_letter_code
_entity_poly.pdbx_strand_id
1 'polypeptide(L)' 'MSRARHAQARQGLRLFRKRKDDLLERSIRTCPGCDAEVHVFADVCRHCGGALEVFAA' A
#
# COMPACT_ATOMS: atom_id res chain seq x y z
N MET A 1 54.50 17.71 11.22
CA MET A 1 53.57 16.57 11.02
C MET A 1 52.80 16.47 12.35
N SER A 2 51.49 16.72 12.50
CA SER A 2 50.37 15.98 11.90
C SER A 2 49.06 16.73 12.24
N ARG A 3 48.21 17.06 11.26
CA ARG A 3 46.87 17.64 11.50
C ARG A 3 45.82 16.52 11.51
N ALA A 4 45.22 16.28 12.66
CA ALA A 4 44.13 15.31 12.84
C ALA A 4 42.89 15.78 12.07
N ARG A 5 42.48 14.97 11.08
CA ARG A 5 41.29 15.20 10.25
C ARG A 5 40.08 14.64 10.99
N HIS A 6 39.36 15.49 11.72
CA HIS A 6 38.03 15.14 12.25
C HIS A 6 37.03 15.16 11.09
N ALA A 7 36.83 13.99 10.46
CA ALA A 7 35.79 13.77 9.48
C ALA A 7 34.42 13.81 10.17
N GLN A 8 33.77 14.98 10.11
CA GLN A 8 32.43 15.21 10.62
C GLN A 8 31.45 14.27 9.91
N ALA A 9 30.91 13.31 10.66
CA ALA A 9 29.83 12.44 10.25
C ALA A 9 28.60 13.28 9.89
N ARG A 10 28.39 13.53 8.60
CA ARG A 10 27.16 14.12 8.08
C ARG A 10 26.02 13.12 8.26
N GLN A 11 25.43 13.08 9.45
CA GLN A 11 24.15 12.43 9.70
C GLN A 11 23.06 13.28 9.02
N GLY A 12 22.90 13.11 7.71
CA GLY A 12 21.84 13.75 6.95
C GLY A 12 20.48 13.28 7.46
N LEU A 13 19.66 14.22 7.92
CA LEU A 13 18.24 14.01 8.20
C LEU A 13 17.58 13.40 6.96
N ARG A 14 17.16 12.12 7.05
CA ARG A 14 16.39 11.45 6.00
C ARG A 14 14.95 11.96 6.04
N LEU A 15 14.74 13.22 5.63
CA LEU A 15 13.44 13.91 5.62
C LEU A 15 12.42 13.21 4.70
N PHE A 16 12.89 12.43 3.72
CA PHE A 16 12.05 11.74 2.75
C PHE A 16 12.00 10.23 3.01
N ARG A 17 11.49 9.82 4.17
CA ARG A 17 11.09 8.42 4.38
C ARG A 17 9.82 8.19 3.56
N LYS A 18 9.97 7.69 2.32
CA LYS A 18 8.84 7.22 1.49
C LYS A 18 8.00 6.25 2.32
N ARG A 19 6.77 6.64 2.65
CA ARG A 19 5.75 5.69 3.09
C ARG A 19 5.40 4.85 1.87
N LYS A 20 5.46 3.52 2.00
CA LYS A 20 4.81 2.64 1.03
C LYS A 20 3.33 2.88 1.21
N ASP A 21 2.73 3.45 0.18
CA ASP A 21 1.30 3.68 0.16
C ASP A 21 0.66 2.45 -0.48
N ASP A 22 0.24 1.52 0.38
CA ASP A 22 -0.36 0.26 -0.03
C ASP A 22 -1.87 0.42 -0.27
N LEU A 23 -2.27 1.59 -0.80
CA LEU A 23 -3.66 1.98 -1.07
C LEU A 23 -4.38 0.94 -1.94
N LEU A 24 -3.66 0.33 -2.88
CA LEU A 24 -4.17 -0.70 -3.79
C LEU A 24 -4.33 -2.06 -3.11
N GLU A 25 -3.44 -2.42 -2.18
CA GLU A 25 -3.57 -3.68 -1.43
C GLU A 25 -4.78 -3.63 -0.48
N ARG A 26 -5.09 -2.44 0.05
CA ARG A 26 -6.29 -2.21 0.88
C ARG A 26 -7.58 -2.17 0.07
N SER A 27 -7.50 -2.05 -1.25
CA SER A 27 -8.68 -1.96 -2.12
C SER A 27 -9.15 -3.31 -2.67
N ILE A 28 -8.64 -4.42 -2.12
CA ILE A 28 -9.06 -5.78 -2.44
C ILE A 28 -9.87 -6.35 -1.27
N ARG A 29 -10.99 -6.99 -1.59
CA ARG A 29 -11.86 -7.73 -0.67
C ARG A 29 -12.16 -9.12 -1.22
N THR A 30 -12.61 -10.02 -0.37
CA THR A 30 -13.05 -11.37 -0.78
C THR A 30 -14.52 -11.36 -1.19
N CYS A 31 -14.85 -12.01 -2.30
CA CYS A 31 -16.23 -12.21 -2.74
C CYS A 31 -16.95 -13.20 -1.80
N PRO A 32 -18.11 -12.86 -1.20
CA PRO A 32 -18.81 -13.75 -0.28
C PRO A 32 -19.47 -14.97 -0.94
N GLY A 33 -19.52 -15.03 -2.27
CA GLY A 33 -20.15 -16.13 -3.01
C GLY A 33 -19.20 -17.17 -3.57
N CYS A 34 -17.94 -16.82 -3.82
CA CYS A 34 -16.97 -17.73 -4.45
C CYS A 34 -15.53 -17.57 -3.96
N ASP A 35 -15.32 -16.77 -2.92
CA ASP A 35 -14.02 -16.51 -2.28
C ASP A 35 -12.94 -15.91 -3.20
N ALA A 36 -13.31 -15.46 -4.41
CA ALA A 36 -12.40 -14.77 -5.30
C ALA A 36 -12.04 -13.36 -4.78
N GLU A 37 -10.81 -12.92 -5.01
CA GLU A 37 -10.37 -11.55 -4.75
C GLU A 37 -11.02 -10.58 -5.74
N VAL A 38 -11.68 -9.55 -5.21
CA VAL A 38 -12.40 -8.54 -5.99
C VAL A 38 -12.11 -7.14 -5.44
N HIS A 39 -12.21 -6.12 -6.29
CA HIS A 39 -12.02 -4.74 -5.88
C HIS A 39 -13.17 -4.26 -4.97
N VAL A 40 -12.92 -3.40 -3.97
CA VAL A 40 -13.98 -2.91 -3.06
C VAL A 40 -15.09 -2.15 -3.82
N PHE A 41 -14.72 -1.49 -4.91
CA PHE A 41 -15.66 -0.77 -5.80
C PHE A 41 -16.32 -1.64 -6.87
N ALA A 42 -16.03 -2.96 -6.93
CA ALA A 42 -16.72 -3.84 -7.86
C ALA A 42 -18.16 -4.06 -7.37
N ASP A 43 -19.11 -3.81 -8.26
CA ASP A 43 -20.55 -4.05 -8.13
C ASP A 43 -20.94 -5.50 -8.49
N VAL A 44 -20.14 -6.16 -9.33
CA VAL A 44 -20.33 -7.56 -9.72
C VAL A 44 -19.01 -8.33 -9.65
N CYS A 45 -19.06 -9.55 -9.09
CA CYS A 45 -17.93 -10.47 -9.11
C CYS A 45 -17.72 -11.04 -10.52
N ARG A 46 -16.53 -10.87 -11.09
CA ARG A 46 -16.20 -11.43 -12.42
C ARG A 46 -16.04 -12.95 -12.44
N HIS A 47 -15.86 -13.58 -11.28
CA HIS A 47 -15.65 -15.02 -11.19
C HIS A 47 -16.98 -15.80 -11.13
N CYS A 48 -17.93 -15.37 -10.29
CA CYS A 48 -19.21 -16.04 -10.13
C CYS A 48 -20.43 -15.28 -10.65
N GLY A 49 -20.27 -14.01 -11.06
CA GLY A 49 -21.37 -13.15 -11.49
C GLY A 49 -22.26 -12.63 -10.36
N GLY A 50 -21.92 -12.89 -9.09
CA GLY A 50 -22.69 -12.41 -7.94
C GLY A 50 -22.62 -10.89 -7.78
N ALA A 51 -23.76 -10.27 -7.47
CA ALA A 51 -23.80 -8.86 -7.11
C ALA A 51 -23.10 -8.61 -5.76
N LEU A 52 -22.35 -7.52 -5.67
CA LEU A 52 -21.57 -7.13 -4.51
C LEU A 52 -22.04 -5.76 -4.02
N GLU A 53 -22.29 -5.62 -2.72
CA GLU A 53 -22.60 -4.32 -2.14
C GLU A 53 -21.35 -3.42 -2.17
N VAL A 54 -21.44 -2.26 -2.81
CA VAL A 54 -20.32 -1.31 -2.87
C VAL A 54 -20.42 -0.38 -1.66
N PHE A 55 -19.44 -0.44 -0.76
CA PHE A 55 -19.34 0.50 0.35
C PHE A 55 -18.67 1.78 -0.18
N ALA A 56 -19.45 2.83 -0.37
CA ALA A 56 -18.90 4.19 -0.52
C ALA A 56 -18.42 4.63 0.87
N ALA A 57 -17.11 4.85 1.01
CA ALA A 57 -16.47 5.36 2.21
C ALA A 57 -16.52 6.90 2.27
#